data_AF-A0A6J0TWQ9-F1
#
_entry.id   AF-A0A6J0TWQ9-F1
#
_cell.length_a   1.000
_cell.length_b   1.000
_cell.length_c   1.000
_cell.angle_alpha   90.00
_cell.angle_beta   90.00
_cell.angle_gamma   90.00
#
_symmetry.space_group_name_H-M   'P 1'
#
loop_
_entity.id
_entity.type
_entity.pdbx_description
1 polymer ?
#
loop_
_entity_poly.entity_id
_entity_poly.type
_entity_poly.pdbx_seq_one_letter_code
_entity_poly.pdbx_strand_id
1 'polypeptide(L)'
;MAAAAASKVGPALGLEELSLLEKSLGLEKGNKYSGHGERKIPVLQANNGPSLTGLTTIAIHLVKQAKKEQLLGSTVEEKAIVQQWLEYRVTQVDTQSSKEDIRIILKDLNSYLEDKVYFTGNSFTLADILLYYGLHHIIAELTVQEKEKYLNVSRWFNHIQHYPGIRQHLSTIVFIKNRLYNTH
;
A
#
# COMPACT_ATOMS: atom_id res chain seq x y z
N MET A 1 -31.89 -10.54 12.38
CA MET A 1 -30.78 -11.42 11.98
C MET A 1 -29.91 -10.65 11.00
N ALA A 2 -28.91 -9.93 11.53
CA ALA A 2 -28.04 -9.08 10.72
C ALA A 2 -26.93 -9.93 10.12
N ALA A 3 -26.83 -9.97 8.80
CA ALA A 3 -25.72 -10.62 8.10
C ALA A 3 -24.43 -9.87 8.44
N ALA A 4 -23.46 -10.60 9.02
CA ALA A 4 -22.12 -10.11 9.20
C ALA A 4 -21.54 -9.79 7.82
N ALA A 5 -21.24 -8.52 7.57
CA ALA A 5 -20.43 -8.12 6.43
C ALA A 5 -19.02 -8.69 6.66
N ALA A 6 -18.76 -9.85 6.05
CA ALA A 6 -17.42 -10.41 5.99
C ALA A 6 -16.49 -9.36 5.38
N SER A 7 -15.43 -9.05 6.12
CA SER A 7 -14.30 -8.24 5.67
C SER A 7 -13.94 -8.64 4.24
N LYS A 8 -13.98 -7.69 3.30
CA LYS A 8 -13.57 -7.87 1.89
C LYS A 8 -12.05 -8.06 1.75
N VAL A 9 -11.37 -8.65 2.74
CA VAL A 9 -9.98 -9.11 2.59
C VAL A 9 -10.01 -10.42 1.80
N GLY A 10 -10.37 -10.26 0.52
CA GLY A 10 -10.49 -11.34 -0.42
C GLY A 10 -9.14 -11.63 -1.07
N PRO A 11 -8.80 -12.90 -1.32
CA PRO A 11 -7.55 -13.34 -1.96
C PRO A 11 -7.31 -12.82 -3.41
N ALA A 12 -8.18 -11.95 -3.94
CA ALA A 12 -8.06 -11.31 -5.26
C ALA A 12 -7.29 -9.98 -5.22
N LEU A 13 -7.14 -9.36 -4.03
CA LEU A 13 -6.54 -8.04 -3.89
C LEU A 13 -5.07 -8.03 -4.31
N GLY A 14 -4.25 -8.97 -3.81
CA GLY A 14 -2.81 -9.00 -4.12
C GLY A 14 -2.48 -9.11 -5.62
N LEU A 15 -3.31 -9.81 -6.40
CA LEU A 15 -3.12 -9.93 -7.86
C LEU A 15 -3.46 -8.63 -8.60
N GLU A 16 -4.52 -7.96 -8.16
CA GLU A 16 -4.91 -6.65 -8.68
C GLU A 16 -3.85 -5.60 -8.34
N GLU A 17 -3.34 -5.59 -7.12
CA GLU A 17 -2.27 -4.70 -6.67
C GLU A 17 -0.98 -4.86 -7.47
N LEU A 18 -0.60 -6.10 -7.79
CA LEU A 18 0.56 -6.36 -8.65
C LEU A 18 0.33 -5.86 -10.09
N SER A 19 -0.89 -6.03 -10.61
CA SER A 19 -1.26 -5.53 -11.93
C SER A 19 -1.25 -3.99 -11.99
N LEU A 20 -1.72 -3.33 -10.93
CA LEU A 20 -1.63 -1.89 -10.73
C LEU A 20 -0.17 -1.45 -10.69
N LEU A 21 0.66 -2.09 -9.86
CA LEU A 21 2.09 -1.77 -9.76
C LEU A 21 2.79 -1.92 -11.11
N GLU A 22 2.60 -3.04 -11.81
CA GLU A 22 3.20 -3.30 -13.13
C GLU A 22 2.91 -2.18 -14.13
N LYS A 23 1.65 -1.74 -14.20
CA LYS A 23 1.24 -0.62 -15.06
C LYS A 23 1.84 0.71 -14.61
N SER A 24 1.94 0.96 -13.30
CA SER A 24 2.57 2.19 -12.77
C SER A 24 4.07 2.24 -13.06
N LEU A 25 4.72 1.08 -13.15
CA LEU A 25 6.13 0.94 -13.49
C LEU A 25 6.38 1.13 -14.98
N GLY A 26 5.33 1.08 -15.82
CA GLY A 26 5.43 1.21 -17.28
C GLY A 26 5.90 -0.08 -17.95
N LEU A 27 5.73 -1.23 -17.30
CA LEU A 27 6.02 -2.53 -17.89
C LEU A 27 4.95 -2.91 -18.90
N GLU A 28 5.38 -3.51 -20.02
CA GLU A 28 4.45 -4.07 -21.01
C GLU A 28 3.69 -5.27 -20.41
N LYS A 29 2.43 -5.46 -20.81
CA LYS A 29 1.59 -6.57 -20.32
C LYS A 29 2.18 -7.92 -20.75
N GLY A 30 2.98 -8.53 -19.88
CA GLY A 30 3.60 -9.82 -20.12
C GLY A 30 3.59 -10.75 -18.92
N ASN A 31 3.46 -10.22 -17.71
CA ASN A 31 3.50 -11.03 -16.49
C ASN A 31 2.18 -11.78 -16.27
N LYS A 32 2.30 -13.06 -15.91
CA LYS A 32 1.17 -13.93 -15.58
C LYS A 32 1.18 -14.21 -14.08
N TYR A 33 0.19 -13.67 -13.39
CA TYR A 33 0.00 -13.91 -11.96
C TYR A 33 -1.03 -15.02 -11.72
N SER A 34 -0.78 -15.87 -10.73
CA SER A 34 -1.73 -16.85 -10.22
C SER A 34 -1.77 -16.81 -8.69
N GLY A 35 -2.78 -17.41 -8.08
CA GLY A 35 -2.89 -17.52 -6.62
C GLY A 35 -2.60 -18.96 -6.18
N HIS A 36 -1.73 -19.14 -5.17
CA HIS A 36 -1.39 -20.44 -4.61
C HIS A 36 -1.94 -20.62 -3.18
N GLY A 37 -2.49 -21.81 -2.90
CA GLY A 37 -3.05 -22.18 -1.60
C GLY A 37 -4.36 -21.47 -1.24
N GLU A 38 -4.89 -21.77 -0.05
CA GLU A 38 -6.16 -21.19 0.45
C GLU A 38 -6.09 -19.66 0.61
N ARG A 39 -4.92 -19.15 1.00
CA ARG A 39 -4.65 -17.71 1.12
C ARG A 39 -4.43 -17.02 -0.24
N LYS A 40 -4.45 -17.77 -1.35
CA LYS A 40 -4.11 -17.35 -2.72
C LYS A 40 -2.94 -16.39 -2.79
N ILE A 41 -1.82 -16.78 -2.19
CA ILE A 41 -0.58 -16.01 -2.22
C ILE A 41 -0.19 -15.81 -3.69
N PRO A 42 0.11 -14.58 -4.13
CA PRO A 42 0.40 -14.33 -5.54
C PRO A 42 1.69 -15.05 -5.96
N VAL A 43 1.65 -15.60 -7.17
CA VAL A 43 2.75 -16.28 -7.83
C VAL A 43 2.94 -15.67 -9.21
N LEU A 44 4.17 -15.25 -9.52
CA LEU A 44 4.58 -14.85 -10.87
C LEU A 44 5.22 -16.04 -11.56
N GLN A 45 4.64 -16.47 -12.68
CA GLN A 45 5.25 -17.47 -13.56
C GLN A 45 6.30 -16.79 -14.44
N ALA A 46 7.57 -17.05 -14.16
CA ALA A 46 8.66 -16.60 -15.01
C ALA A 46 8.71 -17.45 -16.30
N ASN A 47 8.90 -16.79 -17.46
CA ASN A 47 9.09 -17.51 -18.73
C ASN A 47 10.38 -18.35 -18.71
N ASN A 48 11.45 -17.81 -18.09
CA ASN A 48 12.75 -18.44 -17.95
C ASN A 48 13.26 -18.26 -16.50
N GLY A 49 13.03 -19.24 -15.63
CA GLY A 49 13.51 -19.21 -14.24
C GLY A 49 12.51 -19.82 -13.24
N PRO A 50 12.86 -19.83 -11.94
CA PRO A 50 11.93 -20.27 -10.90
C PRO A 50 10.74 -19.30 -10.77
N SER A 51 9.56 -19.85 -10.48
CA SER A 51 8.39 -19.03 -10.12
C SER A 51 8.66 -18.24 -8.84
N LEU A 52 8.21 -16.99 -8.81
CA LEU A 52 8.33 -16.13 -7.63
C LEU A 52 7.01 -16.13 -6.86
N THR A 53 7.07 -16.22 -5.53
CA THR A 53 5.89 -16.27 -4.67
C THR A 53 5.94 -15.17 -3.62
N GLY A 54 4.80 -14.54 -3.37
CA GLY A 54 4.63 -13.50 -2.35
C GLY A 54 4.57 -12.09 -2.95
N LEU A 55 3.67 -11.27 -2.40
CA LEU A 55 3.36 -9.93 -2.91
C LEU A 55 4.61 -9.05 -2.97
N THR A 56 5.34 -8.94 -1.87
CA THR A 56 6.52 -8.07 -1.75
C THR A 56 7.68 -8.58 -2.61
N THR A 57 7.92 -9.89 -2.64
CA THR A 57 8.92 -10.52 -3.51
C THR A 57 8.69 -10.20 -4.97
N ILE A 58 7.46 -10.40 -5.46
CA ILE A 58 7.10 -10.13 -6.84
C ILE A 58 7.18 -8.62 -7.12
N ALA A 59 6.69 -7.78 -6.22
CA ALA A 59 6.77 -6.32 -6.36
C ALA A 59 8.22 -5.82 -6.48
N ILE A 60 9.13 -6.33 -5.66
CA ILE A 60 10.57 -6.03 -5.75
C ILE A 60 11.14 -6.48 -7.11
N HIS A 61 10.75 -7.66 -7.59
CA HIS A 61 11.16 -8.14 -8.91
C HIS A 61 10.69 -7.21 -10.03
N LEU A 62 9.41 -6.79 -10.01
CA LEU A 62 8.86 -5.87 -11.00
C LEU A 62 9.59 -4.52 -11.00
N VAL A 63 9.90 -3.98 -9.83
CA VAL A 63 10.69 -2.73 -9.71
C VAL A 63 12.07 -2.87 -10.35
N LYS A 64 12.75 -4.00 -10.13
CA LYS A 64 14.05 -4.30 -10.76
C LYS A 64 13.92 -4.51 -12.27
N GLN A 65 12.90 -5.22 -12.72
CA GLN A 65 12.60 -5.42 -14.14
C GLN A 65 12.38 -4.08 -14.86
N ALA A 66 11.69 -3.15 -14.21
CA ALA A 66 11.44 -1.80 -14.72
C ALA A 66 12.67 -0.86 -14.63
N LYS A 67 13.79 -1.32 -14.08
CA LYS A 67 15.01 -0.54 -13.82
C LYS A 67 14.74 0.71 -12.97
N LYS A 68 13.82 0.61 -12.00
CA LYS A 68 13.45 1.69 -11.07
C LYS A 68 13.92 1.41 -9.65
N GLU A 69 15.15 0.91 -9.49
CA GLU A 69 15.71 0.45 -8.21
C GLU A 69 15.74 1.53 -7.12
N GLN A 70 15.71 2.82 -7.48
CA GLN A 70 15.56 3.91 -6.51
C GLN A 70 14.29 3.78 -5.64
N LEU A 71 13.24 3.10 -6.13
CA LEU A 71 12.03 2.81 -5.33
C LEU A 71 12.28 1.80 -4.21
N LEU A 72 13.41 1.10 -4.23
CA LEU A 72 13.83 0.18 -3.17
C LEU A 72 14.70 0.86 -2.11
N GLY A 73 14.94 2.18 -2.22
CA GLY A 73 15.82 2.95 -1.35
C GLY A 73 17.19 3.19 -1.97
N SER A 74 17.75 4.39 -1.76
CA SER A 74 19.02 4.83 -2.33
C SER A 74 20.21 4.57 -1.41
N THR A 75 20.00 4.57 -0.10
CA THR A 75 21.03 4.22 0.90
C THR A 75 20.74 2.85 1.54
N VAL A 76 21.68 2.35 2.34
CA VAL A 76 21.48 1.09 3.09
C VAL A 76 20.35 1.25 4.10
N GLU A 77 20.27 2.40 4.75
CA GLU A 77 19.24 2.75 5.73
C GLU A 77 17.87 2.86 5.06
N GLU A 78 17.75 3.57 3.93
CA GLU A 78 16.48 3.66 3.20
C GLU A 78 16.03 2.26 2.73
N LYS A 79 16.95 1.43 2.24
CA LYS A 79 16.64 0.05 1.84
C LYS A 79 16.09 -0.78 3.00
N ALA A 80 16.68 -0.64 4.19
CA ALA A 80 16.21 -1.32 5.39
C ALA A 80 14.80 -0.83 5.80
N ILE A 81 14.55 0.48 5.75
CA ILE A 81 13.23 1.05 6.06
C ILE A 81 12.18 0.59 5.03
N VAL A 82 12.52 0.55 3.74
CA VAL A 82 11.62 -0.01 2.72
C VAL A 82 11.26 -1.46 3.09
N GLN A 83 12.24 -2.31 3.39
CA GLN A 83 11.97 -3.70 3.77
C GLN A 83 11.09 -3.82 5.01
N GLN A 84 11.35 -3.01 6.05
CA GLN A 84 10.51 -2.96 7.26
C GLN A 84 9.04 -2.70 6.92
N TRP A 85 8.76 -1.74 6.03
CA TRP A 85 7.39 -1.39 5.66
C TRP A 85 6.74 -2.39 4.71
N LEU A 86 7.52 -3.07 3.87
CA LEU A 86 7.06 -4.21 3.08
C LEU A 86 6.69 -5.40 3.97
N GLU A 87 7.47 -5.67 5.01
CA GLU A 87 7.14 -6.68 6.03
C GLU A 87 5.87 -6.29 6.78
N TYR A 88 5.80 -5.07 7.32
CA TYR A 88 4.63 -4.55 8.02
C TYR A 88 3.34 -4.67 7.19
N ARG A 89 3.43 -4.39 5.87
CA ARG A 89 2.31 -4.55 4.94
C ARG A 89 1.74 -5.97 4.97
N VAL A 90 2.59 -6.99 4.92
CA VAL A 90 2.13 -8.40 4.84
C VAL A 90 1.85 -9.03 6.20
N THR A 91 2.48 -8.56 7.28
CA THR A 91 2.35 -9.15 8.62
C THR A 91 1.32 -8.44 9.50
N GLN A 92 1.05 -7.15 9.27
CA GLN A 92 0.13 -6.35 10.08
C GLN A 92 -1.09 -5.90 9.27
N VAL A 93 -0.90 -5.29 8.10
CA VAL A 93 -2.02 -4.73 7.32
C VAL A 93 -2.86 -5.83 6.69
N ASP A 94 -2.24 -6.82 6.06
CA ASP A 94 -2.98 -7.91 5.38
C ASP A 94 -3.61 -8.93 6.36
N THR A 95 -3.12 -9.00 7.59
CA THR A 95 -3.58 -9.96 8.62
C THR A 95 -4.55 -9.37 9.63
N GLN A 96 -4.84 -8.06 9.54
CA GLN A 96 -5.80 -7.41 10.41
C GLN A 96 -7.16 -8.14 10.35
N SER A 97 -7.74 -8.37 11.52
CA SER A 97 -8.96 -9.18 11.65
C SER A 97 -10.07 -8.50 12.44
N SER A 98 -9.72 -7.45 13.18
CA SER A 98 -10.64 -6.73 14.05
C SER A 98 -10.57 -5.21 13.84
N LYS A 99 -11.64 -4.52 14.24
CA LYS A 99 -11.65 -3.05 14.28
C LYS A 99 -10.60 -2.47 15.23
N GLU A 100 -10.19 -3.24 16.24
CA GLU A 100 -9.16 -2.80 17.18
C GLU A 100 -7.77 -2.86 16.54
N ASP A 101 -7.47 -3.91 15.77
CA ASP A 101 -6.24 -4.01 14.98
C ASP A 101 -6.12 -2.82 14.03
N ILE A 102 -7.21 -2.49 13.32
CA ILE A 102 -7.27 -1.33 12.43
C ILE A 102 -6.97 -0.02 13.18
N ARG A 103 -7.52 0.16 14.39
CA ARG A 103 -7.26 1.36 15.20
C ARG A 103 -5.81 1.45 15.64
N ILE A 104 -5.20 0.33 16.04
CA ILE A 104 -3.79 0.26 16.43
C ILE A 104 -2.91 0.62 15.23
N ILE A 105 -3.14 -0.03 14.08
CA ILE A 105 -2.44 0.25 12.82
C ILE A 105 -2.53 1.74 12.48
N LEU A 106 -3.74 2.31 12.45
CA LEU A 106 -3.92 3.72 12.10
C LEU A 106 -3.27 4.67 13.11
N LYS A 107 -3.29 4.35 14.41
CA LYS A 107 -2.65 5.16 15.44
C LYS A 107 -1.12 5.15 15.28
N ASP A 108 -0.53 3.98 15.07
CA ASP A 108 0.92 3.82 14.93
C ASP A 108 1.42 4.49 13.65
N LEU A 109 0.72 4.28 12.54
CA LEU A 109 1.01 4.95 11.27
C LEU A 109 0.87 6.47 11.38
N ASN A 110 -0.17 6.96 12.08
CA ASN A 110 -0.38 8.39 12.25
C ASN A 110 0.72 9.05 13.07
N SER A 111 1.21 8.38 14.11
CA SER A 111 2.36 8.82 14.89
C SER A 111 3.64 8.80 14.05
N TYR A 112 3.91 7.69 13.35
CA TYR A 112 5.12 7.54 12.53
C TYR A 112 5.24 8.57 11.41
N LEU A 113 4.11 8.94 10.79
CA LEU A 113 4.05 9.89 9.69
C LEU A 113 3.97 11.35 10.16
N GLU A 114 4.04 11.66 11.46
CA GLU A 114 3.90 13.04 11.95
C GLU A 114 4.89 14.01 11.29
N ASP A 115 6.14 13.60 11.19
CA ASP A 115 7.28 14.37 10.68
C ASP A 115 7.75 13.91 9.27
N LYS A 116 6.96 13.11 8.55
CA LYS A 116 7.38 12.49 7.27
C LYS A 116 6.39 12.73 6.14
N VAL A 117 6.93 12.94 4.94
CA VAL A 117 6.10 13.02 3.71
C VAL A 117 5.80 11.62 3.18
N TYR A 118 6.77 10.72 3.26
CA TYR A 118 6.74 9.33 2.81
C TYR A 118 7.23 8.38 3.90
N PHE A 119 7.06 7.07 3.71
CA PHE A 119 7.47 6.09 4.74
C PHE A 119 8.99 6.06 5.03
N THR A 120 9.81 6.45 4.06
CA THR A 120 11.27 6.61 4.25
C THR A 120 11.67 8.04 4.61
N GLY A 121 10.72 8.92 4.92
CA GLY A 121 10.95 10.33 5.22
C GLY A 121 10.61 11.21 4.01
N ASN A 122 11.59 11.43 3.13
CA ASN A 122 11.49 12.38 2.01
C ASN A 122 11.49 11.73 0.62
N SER A 123 11.73 10.42 0.54
CA SER A 123 11.82 9.67 -0.72
C SER A 123 10.55 8.86 -0.96
N PHE A 124 9.95 8.99 -2.15
CA PHE A 124 8.85 8.11 -2.55
C PHE A 124 9.38 6.72 -2.93
N THR A 125 8.83 5.67 -2.33
CA THR A 125 9.35 4.30 -2.45
C THR A 125 8.26 3.26 -2.69
N LEU A 126 8.67 2.01 -2.93
CA LEU A 126 7.77 0.87 -3.05
C LEU A 126 6.91 0.66 -1.79
N ALA A 127 7.42 1.04 -0.61
CA ALA A 127 6.67 1.00 0.64
C ALA A 127 5.41 1.87 0.56
N ASP A 128 5.51 3.09 0.04
CA ASP A 128 4.37 4.01 -0.11
C ASP A 128 3.32 3.43 -1.07
N ILE A 129 3.76 2.82 -2.18
CA ILE A 129 2.87 2.23 -3.18
C ILE A 129 2.08 1.07 -2.59
N LEU A 130 2.77 0.10 -1.96
CA LEU A 130 2.09 -1.08 -1.45
C LEU A 130 1.27 -0.78 -0.20
N LEU A 131 1.72 0.11 0.70
CA LEU A 131 0.88 0.50 1.83
C LEU A 131 -0.35 1.28 1.37
N TYR A 132 -0.24 2.11 0.33
CA TYR A 132 -1.41 2.81 -0.23
C TYR A 132 -2.46 1.82 -0.74
N TYR A 133 -2.05 0.80 -1.49
CA TYR A 133 -3.00 -0.22 -1.97
C TYR A 133 -3.59 -1.04 -0.83
N GLY A 134 -2.75 -1.49 0.12
CA GLY A 134 -3.21 -2.30 1.26
C GLY A 134 -4.17 -1.57 2.18
N LEU A 135 -3.94 -0.27 2.41
CA LEU A 135 -4.76 0.57 3.25
C LEU A 135 -6.00 1.14 2.53
N HIS A 136 -6.11 1.01 1.21
CA HIS A 136 -7.17 1.67 0.43
C HIS A 136 -8.58 1.33 0.94
N HIS A 137 -8.86 0.04 1.16
CA HIS A 137 -10.16 -0.41 1.67
C HIS A 137 -10.43 0.10 3.10
N ILE A 138 -9.41 0.12 3.97
CA ILE A 138 -9.52 0.62 5.34
C ILE A 138 -9.88 2.10 5.34
N ILE A 139 -9.13 2.90 4.57
CA ILE A 139 -9.31 4.35 4.51
C ILE A 139 -10.63 4.74 3.84
N ALA A 140 -11.13 3.91 2.91
CA ALA A 140 -12.42 4.11 2.26
C ALA A 140 -13.59 3.96 3.24
N GLU A 141 -13.46 3.09 4.24
CA GLU A 141 -14.48 2.82 5.25
C GLU A 141 -14.46 3.82 6.42
N LEU A 142 -13.41 4.63 6.56
CA LEU A 142 -13.32 5.63 7.63
C LEU A 142 -14.36 6.75 7.47
N THR A 143 -14.97 7.12 8.60
CA THR A 143 -15.79 8.32 8.74
C THR A 143 -14.97 9.59 8.56
N VAL A 144 -15.64 10.72 8.36
CA VAL A 144 -14.98 12.03 8.27
C VAL A 144 -14.20 12.34 9.56
N GLN A 145 -14.79 12.06 10.71
CA GLN A 145 -14.18 12.28 12.03
C GLN A 145 -12.95 11.39 12.25
N GLU A 146 -12.97 10.16 11.77
CA GLU A 146 -11.80 9.27 11.84
C GLU A 146 -10.67 9.74 10.92
N LYS A 147 -11.01 10.24 9.71
CA LYS A 147 -10.02 10.83 8.80
C LYS A 147 -9.37 12.09 9.39
N GLU A 148 -10.13 12.90 10.13
CA GLU A 148 -9.61 14.04 10.89
C GLU A 148 -8.73 13.59 12.07
N LYS A 149 -9.14 12.54 12.79
CA LYS A 149 -8.37 11.96 13.89
C LYS A 149 -7.00 11.43 13.44
N TYR A 150 -6.95 10.74 12.30
CA TYR A 150 -5.71 10.21 11.73
C TYR A 150 -5.16 11.14 10.64
N LEU A 151 -4.94 12.41 11.00
CA LEU A 151 -4.59 13.49 10.09
C LEU A 151 -3.35 13.19 9.22
N ASN A 152 -2.28 12.62 9.81
CA ASN A 152 -1.03 12.37 9.10
C ASN A 152 -1.19 11.23 8.08
N VAL A 153 -1.94 10.19 8.43
CA VAL A 153 -2.31 9.11 7.50
C VAL A 153 -3.18 9.66 6.39
N SER A 154 -4.20 10.46 6.71
CA SER A 154 -5.06 11.12 5.72
C SER A 154 -4.27 12.02 4.77
N ARG A 155 -3.31 12.80 5.29
CA ARG A 155 -2.41 13.66 4.49
C ARG A 155 -1.56 12.82 3.53
N TRP A 156 -0.87 11.81 4.05
CA TRP A 156 -0.03 10.91 3.26
C TRP A 156 -0.88 10.18 2.19
N PHE A 157 -2.01 9.59 2.57
CA PHE A 157 -2.88 8.87 1.65
C PHE A 157 -3.40 9.79 0.53
N ASN A 158 -3.83 11.01 0.89
CA ASN A 158 -4.26 11.99 -0.09
C ASN A 158 -3.15 12.42 -1.04
N HIS A 159 -1.90 12.46 -0.58
CA HIS A 159 -0.74 12.71 -1.43
C HIS A 159 -0.49 11.55 -2.40
N ILE A 160 -0.45 10.31 -1.90
CA ILE A 160 -0.15 9.13 -2.74
C ILE A 160 -1.24 8.87 -3.78
N GLN A 161 -2.53 9.05 -3.46
CA GLN A 161 -3.61 8.84 -4.43
C GLN A 161 -3.57 9.80 -5.63
N HIS A 162 -2.87 10.94 -5.50
CA HIS A 162 -2.64 11.90 -6.57
C HIS A 162 -1.25 11.78 -7.21
N TYR A 163 -0.41 10.86 -6.72
CA TYR A 163 0.89 10.61 -7.33
C TYR A 163 0.72 10.00 -8.73
N PRO A 164 1.43 10.51 -9.77
CA PRO A 164 1.23 10.08 -11.14
C PRO A 164 1.32 8.56 -11.33
N GLY A 165 0.30 7.97 -11.96
CA GLY A 165 0.26 6.55 -12.32
C GLY A 165 -0.04 5.56 -11.19
N ILE A 166 -0.16 6.01 -9.92
CA ILE A 166 -0.35 5.10 -8.78
C ILE A 166 -1.80 4.68 -8.59
N ARG A 167 -2.74 5.64 -8.49
CA ARG A 167 -4.16 5.34 -8.19
C ARG A 167 -4.86 4.55 -9.29
N GLN A 168 -4.62 4.93 -10.55
CA GLN A 168 -5.26 4.32 -11.73
C GLN A 168 -6.80 4.26 -11.60
N HIS A 169 -7.38 3.07 -11.58
CA HIS A 169 -8.83 2.87 -11.50
C HIS A 169 -9.38 2.78 -10.07
N LEU A 170 -8.53 2.81 -9.04
CA LEU A 170 -9.00 2.84 -7.65
C LEU A 170 -9.79 4.13 -7.38
N SER A 171 -10.84 4.02 -6.56
CA SER A 171 -11.69 5.15 -6.22
C SER A 171 -10.91 6.24 -5.48
N THR A 172 -11.17 7.50 -5.82
CA THR A 172 -10.62 8.65 -5.10
C THR A 172 -11.33 8.78 -3.76
N ILE A 173 -10.56 8.89 -2.67
CA ILE A 173 -11.10 9.13 -1.34
C ILE A 173 -11.02 10.62 -1.05
N VAL A 174 -12.17 11.23 -0.73
CA VAL A 174 -12.24 12.65 -0.43
C VAL A 174 -11.76 12.90 0.99
N PHE A 175 -10.84 13.87 1.13
CA PHE A 175 -10.39 14.40 2.41
C PHE A 175 -10.75 15.88 2.48
N ILE A 176 -11.46 16.27 3.54
CA ILE A 176 -11.83 17.66 3.78
C ILE A 176 -10.61 18.36 4.37
N LYS A 177 -10.10 19.38 3.66
CA LYS A 177 -9.10 20.29 4.23
C LYS A 177 -9.83 21.26 5.15
N ASN A 178 -9.84 20.99 6.45
CA ASN A 178 -10.21 22.03 7.41
C ASN A 178 -9.11 23.09 7.41
N ARG A 179 -9.39 24.23 6.78
CA ARG A 179 -8.63 25.46 7.02
C ARG A 179 -8.96 25.90 8.44
N LEU A 180 -8.22 25.40 9.43
CA LEU A 180 -8.10 26.11 10.69
C LEU A 180 -7.41 27.42 10.34
N TYR A 181 -8.16 28.52 10.41
CA TYR A 181 -7.72 29.87 10.13
C TYR A 181 -6.23 30.10 10.43
N ASN A 182 -5.50 30.71 9.48
CA ASN A 182 -4.35 31.51 9.84
C ASN A 182 -4.86 32.94 10.04
N THR A 183 -5.39 33.22 11.22
CA THR A 183 -5.52 34.59 11.71
C THR A 183 -4.24 34.91 12.47
N HIS A 184 -3.25 35.45 11.77
CA HIS A 184 -2.50 36.65 12.15
C HIS A 184 -1.66 37.11 10.96
#